data_AF-A0A0C2Y1E5-F1
#
_entry.id   AF-A0A0C2Y1E5-F1
#
_cell.length_a   1.000
_cell.length_b   1.000
_cell.length_c   1.000
_cell.angle_alpha   90.00
_cell.angle_beta   90.00
_cell.angle_gamma   90.00
#
_symmetry.space_group_name_H-M   'P 1'
#
loop_
_entity.id
_entity.type
_entity.pdbx_description
1 polymer ?
#
loop_
_entity_poly.entity_id
_entity_poly.type
_entity_poly.pdbx_seq_one_letter_code
_entity_poly.pdbx_strand_id
1 'polypeptide(L)'
;MSTPAQPLKHALPFTTVVIVQHGIDDLVMDLKSKQVMAPEPAIVRHHEFYFSDGSVVIIVERTAFRVHQSILARHSEVFNGLWEVPQPSRMEVYDGCPSMHLSGDSVDDFVDVMRVIYDVL
;
A
#
# COMPACT_ATOMS: atom_id res chain seq x y z
N MET A 1 -23.57 0.53 43.80
CA MET A 1 -22.53 -0.45 43.47
C MET A 1 -22.60 -0.71 41.97
N SER A 2 -21.49 -0.44 41.30
CA SER A 2 -20.99 -0.79 39.95
C SER A 2 -21.92 -1.58 38.99
N THR A 3 -22.03 -1.30 37.68
CA THR A 3 -21.08 -0.73 36.71
C THR A 3 -21.86 -0.20 35.49
N PRO A 4 -21.55 0.97 34.88
CA PRO A 4 -22.12 1.34 33.59
C PRO A 4 -21.45 0.59 32.44
N ALA A 5 -22.26 0.06 31.53
CA ALA A 5 -21.84 -0.64 30.32
C ALA A 5 -20.97 0.27 29.43
N GLN A 6 -19.81 -0.24 28.99
CA GLN A 6 -18.94 0.44 28.04
C GLN A 6 -19.51 0.29 26.62
N PRO A 7 -19.62 1.37 25.82
CA PRO A 7 -19.96 1.24 24.41
C PRO A 7 -18.76 0.73 23.60
N LEU A 8 -19.10 -0.16 22.66
CA LEU A 8 -18.25 -0.85 21.70
C LEU A 8 -17.50 0.16 20.81
N LYS A 9 -16.19 0.29 21.05
CA LYS A 9 -15.23 0.89 20.11
C LYS A 9 -15.13 0.00 18.87
N HIS A 10 -15.01 0.62 17.70
CA HIS A 10 -15.00 0.04 16.34
C HIS A 10 -16.36 0.04 15.62
N ALA A 11 -16.65 1.15 14.93
CA ALA A 11 -16.93 1.16 13.50
C ALA A 11 -17.36 2.56 13.09
N LEU A 12 -16.57 3.23 12.25
CA LEU A 12 -17.05 3.90 11.04
C LEU A 12 -15.87 3.99 10.06
N PRO A 13 -15.87 3.23 8.95
CA PRO A 13 -15.14 3.62 7.76
C PRO A 13 -15.95 4.66 6.99
N PHE A 14 -15.26 5.38 6.11
CA PHE A 14 -15.77 6.30 5.09
C PHE A 14 -15.98 7.75 5.51
N THR A 15 -14.90 8.52 5.29
CA THR A 15 -14.88 9.83 4.63
C THR A 15 -16.26 10.40 4.30
N THR A 16 -16.80 11.22 5.20
CA THR A 16 -17.84 12.18 4.83
C THR A 16 -17.16 13.50 4.53
N VAL A 17 -17.14 13.85 3.24
CA VAL A 17 -16.82 15.20 2.76
C VAL A 17 -17.97 16.12 3.17
N VAL A 18 -17.70 17.20 3.89
CA VAL A 18 -18.64 18.32 4.05
C VAL A 18 -18.01 19.54 3.38
N ILE A 19 -18.53 19.90 2.21
CA ILE A 19 -18.29 21.19 1.57
C ILE A 19 -19.27 22.19 2.20
N VAL A 20 -18.80 23.24 2.88
CA VAL A 20 -19.57 24.48 3.07
C VAL A 20 -18.64 25.69 2.94
N GLN A 21 -19.11 26.65 2.15
CA GLN A 21 -18.42 27.87 1.72
C GLN A 21 -18.85 29.06 2.60
N HIS A 22 -17.88 29.92 2.95
CA HIS A 22 -17.94 31.30 3.52
C HIS A 22 -18.12 31.56 5.04
N GLY A 23 -17.15 32.30 5.60
CA GLY A 23 -17.22 33.09 6.86
C GLY A 23 -15.86 33.17 7.59
N ILE A 24 -15.33 34.37 7.88
CA ILE A 24 -13.91 34.65 8.21
C ILE A 24 -13.64 35.10 9.67
N ASP A 25 -14.56 34.94 10.62
CA ASP A 25 -14.46 35.66 11.92
C ASP A 25 -14.22 34.80 13.18
N ASP A 26 -14.02 33.48 13.09
CA ASP A 26 -13.74 32.61 14.26
C ASP A 26 -12.26 32.20 14.39
N LEU A 27 -11.38 33.21 14.35
CA LEU A 27 -9.97 33.14 14.72
C LEU A 27 -9.80 32.86 16.24
N VAL A 28 -10.22 31.71 16.76
CA VAL A 28 -9.71 31.22 18.06
C VAL A 28 -9.63 29.69 18.05
N MET A 29 -8.38 29.21 17.97
CA MET A 29 -7.90 27.96 18.58
C MET A 29 -8.73 26.70 18.25
N ASP A 30 -8.33 25.91 17.26
CA ASP A 30 -7.28 24.93 17.51
C ASP A 30 -6.52 24.59 16.22
N LEU A 31 -5.47 25.38 15.93
CA LEU A 31 -4.36 24.93 15.11
C LEU A 31 -3.53 23.91 15.93
N LYS A 32 -4.18 22.84 16.41
CA LYS A 32 -3.56 21.60 16.91
C LYS A 32 -4.35 20.40 16.39
N SER A 33 -4.49 20.35 15.08
CA SER A 33 -4.35 19.05 14.43
C SER A 33 -3.10 19.10 13.55
N LYS A 34 -1.94 19.24 14.21
CA LYS A 34 -0.88 18.26 13.92
C LYS A 34 -1.52 16.93 14.29
N GLN A 35 -2.26 16.35 13.36
CA GLN A 35 -2.34 14.91 13.31
C GLN A 35 -0.87 14.54 13.15
N VAL A 36 -0.21 14.25 14.27
CA VAL A 36 0.85 13.27 14.25
C VAL A 36 0.11 12.03 13.79
N MET A 37 -0.03 11.92 12.47
CA MET A 37 -0.26 10.68 11.79
C MET A 37 0.83 9.81 12.40
N ALA A 38 0.44 8.86 13.25
CA ALA A 38 1.38 7.86 13.71
C ALA A 38 2.15 7.44 12.45
N PRO A 39 3.50 7.44 12.47
CA PRO A 39 4.28 7.21 11.27
C PRO A 39 3.66 6.01 10.59
N GLU A 40 3.13 6.21 9.38
CA GLU A 40 2.55 5.08 8.65
C GLU A 40 3.59 3.98 8.70
N PRO A 41 3.22 2.79 9.20
CA PRO A 41 4.20 1.76 9.49
C PRO A 41 5.05 1.54 8.25
N ALA A 42 6.35 1.75 8.41
CA ALA A 42 7.27 1.80 7.29
C ALA A 42 7.18 0.53 6.45
N ILE A 43 7.22 0.69 5.14
CA ILE A 43 7.33 -0.43 4.21
C ILE A 43 8.68 -1.12 4.47
N VAL A 44 8.65 -2.43 4.65
CA VAL A 44 9.82 -3.27 4.89
C VAL A 44 10.15 -4.06 3.63
N ARG A 45 11.42 -4.19 3.30
CA ARG A 45 11.86 -5.01 2.16
C ARG A 45 11.77 -6.50 2.52
N HIS A 46 11.22 -7.32 1.64
CA HIS A 46 11.28 -8.77 1.81
C HIS A 46 12.75 -9.21 1.79
N HIS A 47 13.12 -10.16 2.64
CA HIS A 47 14.53 -10.55 2.80
C HIS A 47 15.04 -11.42 1.64
N GLU A 48 14.15 -12.20 1.02
CA GLU A 48 14.48 -13.15 -0.05
C GLU A 48 14.17 -12.60 -1.45
N PHE A 49 13.06 -11.88 -1.59
CA PHE A 49 12.50 -11.47 -2.89
C PHE A 49 12.65 -9.97 -3.09
N TYR A 50 13.89 -9.51 -2.92
CA TYR A 50 14.26 -8.12 -3.08
C TYR A 50 15.60 -8.01 -3.81
N PHE A 51 15.52 -8.07 -5.13
CA PHE A 51 16.67 -8.15 -6.02
C PHE A 51 17.20 -6.76 -6.37
N SER A 52 18.52 -6.57 -6.31
CA SER A 52 19.17 -5.29 -6.62
C SER A 52 19.01 -4.87 -8.09
N ASP A 53 18.82 -5.84 -8.97
CA ASP A 53 18.56 -5.71 -10.41
C ASP A 53 17.07 -5.83 -10.77
N GLY A 54 16.19 -6.02 -9.79
CA GLY A 54 14.75 -6.04 -10.01
C GLY A 54 14.26 -4.72 -10.62
N SER A 55 13.29 -4.84 -11.52
CA SER A 55 12.81 -3.76 -12.38
C SER A 55 11.45 -3.20 -11.96
N VAL A 56 10.75 -3.87 -11.04
CA VAL A 56 9.45 -3.46 -10.49
C VAL A 56 9.40 -3.76 -9.00
N VAL A 57 8.66 -2.95 -8.24
CA VAL A 57 8.38 -3.18 -6.82
C VAL A 57 6.89 -3.49 -6.62
N ILE A 58 6.59 -4.64 -6.06
CA ILE A 58 5.22 -5.00 -5.65
C ILE A 58 5.15 -4.89 -4.13
N ILE A 59 4.18 -4.14 -3.63
CA ILE A 59 3.96 -3.96 -2.20
C ILE A 59 2.72 -4.76 -1.81
N VAL A 60 2.90 -5.73 -0.93
CA VAL A 60 1.82 -6.54 -0.36
C VAL A 60 1.76 -6.22 1.13
N GLU A 61 0.61 -5.75 1.60
CA GLU A 61 0.45 -5.17 2.94
C GLU A 61 1.48 -4.05 3.23
N ARG A 62 2.59 -4.39 3.90
CA ARG A 62 3.70 -3.48 4.22
C ARG A 62 5.06 -4.04 3.81
N THR A 63 5.05 -5.03 2.94
CA THR A 63 6.25 -5.72 2.48
C THR A 63 6.48 -5.41 1.02
N ALA A 64 7.62 -4.80 0.71
CA ALA A 64 8.05 -4.55 -0.65
C ALA A 64 8.83 -5.75 -1.20
N PHE A 65 8.49 -6.14 -2.41
CA PHE A 65 9.13 -7.17 -3.21
C PHE A 65 9.71 -6.51 -4.45
N ARG A 66 11.04 -6.47 -4.57
CA ARG A 66 11.70 -5.92 -5.76
C ARG A 66 12.08 -7.07 -6.68
N VAL A 67 11.37 -7.20 -7.80
CA VAL A 67 11.36 -8.41 -8.65
C VAL A 67 11.49 -8.05 -10.13
N HIS A 68 11.68 -9.07 -10.96
CA HIS A 68 11.89 -8.91 -12.39
C HIS A 68 10.57 -8.96 -13.16
N GLN A 69 10.23 -7.87 -13.83
CA GLN A 69 9.04 -7.77 -14.68
C GLN A 69 9.00 -8.86 -15.75
N SER A 70 10.14 -9.16 -16.39
CA SER A 70 10.25 -10.18 -17.44
C SER A 70 9.94 -11.58 -16.93
N ILE A 71 10.35 -11.90 -15.69
CA ILE A 71 10.06 -13.18 -15.07
C ILE A 71 8.57 -13.28 -14.74
N LEU A 72 7.97 -12.25 -14.13
CA LEU A 72 6.54 -12.23 -13.84
C LEU A 72 5.69 -12.37 -15.11
N ALA A 73 6.02 -11.63 -16.17
CA ALA A 73 5.33 -11.67 -17.45
C ALA A 73 5.40 -13.05 -18.13
N ARG A 74 6.51 -13.78 -17.96
CA ARG A 74 6.68 -15.13 -18.51
C ARG A 74 5.73 -16.16 -17.86
N HIS A 75 5.38 -15.95 -16.60
CA HIS A 75 4.59 -16.90 -15.81
C HIS A 75 3.13 -16.44 -15.58
N SER A 76 2.74 -15.24 -16.05
CA SER A 76 1.40 -14.69 -15.85
C SER A 76 1.04 -13.67 -16.93
N GLU A 77 -0.03 -13.94 -17.68
CA GLU A 77 -0.60 -12.99 -18.64
C GLU A 77 -1.13 -11.72 -17.95
N VAL A 78 -1.57 -11.82 -16.69
CA VAL A 78 -2.03 -10.68 -15.90
C VAL A 78 -0.88 -9.71 -15.64
N PHE A 79 0.28 -10.22 -15.22
CA PHE A 79 1.47 -9.38 -15.02
C PHE A 79 2.06 -8.87 -16.34
N ASN A 80 1.88 -9.60 -17.45
CA ASN A 80 2.26 -9.09 -18.76
C ASN A 80 1.38 -7.88 -19.17
N GLY A 81 0.06 -8.02 -19.04
CA GLY A 81 -0.88 -6.97 -19.42
C GLY A 81 -0.78 -5.70 -18.56
N LEU A 82 -0.29 -5.83 -17.32
CA LEU A 82 -0.19 -4.69 -16.40
C LEU A 82 0.78 -3.60 -16.89
N TRP A 83 1.73 -3.95 -17.76
CA TRP A 83 2.72 -3.03 -18.33
C TRP A 83 2.33 -2.51 -19.72
N GLU A 84 1.39 -3.18 -20.38
CA GLU A 84 0.85 -2.77 -21.68
C GLU A 84 -0.23 -1.69 -21.52
N VAL A 85 -0.84 -1.59 -20.34
CA VAL A 85 -1.81 -0.54 -20.02
C VAL A 85 -1.07 0.77 -19.68
N PRO A 86 -1.44 1.91 -20.29
CA PRO A 86 -0.95 3.22 -19.88
C PRO A 86 -1.33 3.46 -18.41
N GLN A 87 -0.38 3.26 -17.51
CA GLN A 87 -0.57 3.60 -16.11
C GLN A 87 -0.79 5.11 -16.00
N PRO A 88 -1.64 5.60 -15.09
CA PRO A 88 -1.79 7.03 -14.87
C PRO A 88 -0.40 7.64 -14.62
N SER A 89 -0.20 8.88 -15.06
CA SER A 89 1.09 9.60 -15.12
C SER A 89 1.87 9.72 -13.80
N ARG A 90 1.36 9.13 -12.73
CA ARG A 90 1.93 9.04 -11.40
C ARG A 90 1.94 7.58 -10.95
N MET A 91 2.67 6.71 -11.65
CA MET A 91 3.10 5.46 -11.02
C MET A 91 3.93 5.84 -9.80
N GLU A 92 3.59 5.25 -8.65
CA GLU A 92 4.41 5.40 -7.46
C GLU A 92 5.79 4.81 -7.76
N VAL A 93 6.83 5.43 -7.24
CA VAL A 93 8.21 4.97 -7.40
C VAL A 93 8.71 4.60 -6.01
N TYR A 94 9.17 3.37 -5.86
CA TYR A 94 9.79 2.87 -4.63
C TYR A 94 11.22 2.44 -4.95
N ASP A 95 12.19 3.01 -4.23
CA ASP A 95 13.63 2.76 -4.43
C ASP A 95 14.08 2.87 -5.91
N GLY A 96 13.51 3.83 -6.64
CA GLY A 96 13.85 4.10 -8.04
C GLY A 96 13.19 3.19 -9.07
N CYS A 97 12.35 2.24 -8.64
CA CYS A 97 11.59 1.36 -9.52
C CYS A 97 10.10 1.74 -9.51
N PRO A 98 9.39 1.56 -10.65
CA PRO A 98 7.93 1.61 -10.66
C PRO A 98 7.38 0.66 -9.60
N SER A 99 6.44 1.13 -8.79
CA SER A 99 5.83 0.35 -7.72
C SER A 99 4.32 0.26 -7.83
N MET A 100 3.77 -0.85 -7.36
CA MET A 100 2.34 -1.09 -7.28
C MET A 100 1.97 -1.74 -5.94
N HIS A 101 0.77 -1.44 -5.45
CA HIS A 101 0.21 -2.12 -4.28
C HIS A 101 -0.72 -3.24 -4.74
N LEU A 102 -0.45 -4.46 -4.26
CA LEU A 102 -1.33 -5.59 -4.45
C LEU A 102 -2.28 -5.67 -3.26
N SER A 103 -3.56 -5.38 -3.50
CA SER A 103 -4.59 -5.33 -2.47
C SER A 103 -5.35 -6.66 -2.42
N GLY A 104 -5.61 -7.16 -1.21
CA GLY A 104 -6.44 -8.35 -1.00
C GLY A 104 -5.67 -9.67 -0.89
N ASP A 105 -4.37 -9.66 -1.17
CA ASP A 105 -3.47 -10.80 -0.97
C ASP A 105 -2.63 -10.64 0.30
N SER A 106 -2.24 -11.76 0.92
CA SER A 106 -1.33 -11.77 2.07
C SER A 106 0.13 -11.87 1.62
N VAL A 107 1.05 -11.48 2.51
CA VAL A 107 2.49 -11.63 2.28
C VAL A 107 2.87 -13.10 2.06
N ASP A 108 2.29 -14.02 2.82
CA ASP A 108 2.58 -15.45 2.74
C ASP A 108 2.12 -16.04 1.39
N ASP A 109 0.90 -15.71 0.94
CA ASP A 109 0.38 -16.17 -0.36
C ASP A 109 1.27 -15.67 -1.50
N PHE A 110 1.69 -14.40 -1.44
CA PHE A 110 2.56 -13.83 -2.46
C PHE A 110 3.97 -14.45 -2.46
N VAL A 111 4.50 -14.78 -1.28
CA VAL A 111 5.77 -15.51 -1.13
C VAL A 111 5.68 -16.89 -1.79
N ASP A 112 4.60 -17.63 -1.60
CA ASP A 112 4.42 -18.94 -2.22
C ASP A 112 4.34 -18.85 -3.75
N VAL A 113 3.69 -17.81 -4.29
CA VAL A 113 3.72 -17.52 -5.73
C VAL A 113 5.14 -17.20 -6.20
N MET A 114 5.89 -16.38 -5.46
CA MET A 114 7.27 -16.03 -5.83
C MET A 114 8.18 -17.26 -5.82
N ARG A 115 8.04 -18.18 -4.86
CA ARG A 115 8.78 -19.46 -4.86
C ARG A 115 8.48 -20.28 -6.11
N VAL A 116 7.21 -20.44 -6.47
CA VAL A 116 6.84 -21.18 -7.69
C VAL A 116 7.42 -20.53 -8.96
N ILE A 117 7.50 -19.21 -9.01
CA ILE A 117 8.03 -18.49 -10.18
C ILE A 117 9.57 -18.53 -10.25
N TYR A 118 10.26 -18.44 -9.11
CA TYR A 118 11.72 -18.31 -9.07
C TYR A 118 12.47 -19.63 -8.82
N ASP A 119 11.86 -20.64 -8.18
CA ASP A 119 12.50 -21.93 -7.92
C ASP A 119 12.67 -22.80 -9.19
N VAL A 120 12.01 -22.43 -10.29
CA VAL A 120 12.03 -23.17 -11.57
C VAL A 120 13.11 -22.64 -12.52
N LEU A 121 13.94 -21.70 -12.08
CA LEU A 121 15.06 -21.11 -12.83
C LEU A 121 16.40 -21.66 -12.33
#